data_AF-A0A0D0S314-F1
#
_entry.id   AF-A0A0D0S314-F1
#
_cell.length_a   1.000
_cell.length_b   1.000
_cell.length_c   1.000
_cell.angle_alpha   90.00
_cell.angle_beta   90.00
_cell.angle_gamma   90.00
#
_symmetry.space_group_name_H-M   'P 1'
#
loop_
_entity.id
_entity.type
_entity.pdbx_description
1 polymer ?
#
loop_
_entity_poly.entity_id
_entity_poly.type
_entity_poly.pdbx_seq_one_letter_code
_entity_poly.pdbx_strand_id
1 'polypeptide(L)' 'MLVGADIIGDTLLEVNVFSPGNLFSCIEIAGVNFVAEIHESIERKLDIRDE' A
#
# COMPACT_ATOMS: atom_id res chain seq x y z
N MET A 1 5.82 -1.59 -4.46
CA MET A 1 5.99 -2.46 -3.28
C MET A 1 5.08 -1.85 -2.26
N LEU A 2 4.12 -2.61 -1.77
CA LEU A 2 3.12 -2.10 -0.84
C LEU A 2 3.59 -2.41 0.58
N VAL A 3 3.47 -1.43 1.47
CA VAL A 3 3.86 -1.55 2.87
C VAL A 3 2.71 -1.05 3.74
N GLY A 4 2.37 -1.81 4.77
CA GLY A 4 1.45 -1.38 5.82
C GLY A 4 2.24 -0.94 7.04
N ALA A 5 1.77 0.11 7.73
CA ALA A 5 2.40 0.61 8.94
C ALA A 5 1.34 0.79 10.02
N ASP A 6 1.55 0.16 11.18
CA ASP A 6 0.63 0.25 12.31
C ASP A 6 1.14 1.29 13.30
N ILE A 7 0.33 2.30 13.58
CA ILE A 7 0.72 3.46 14.41
C ILE A 7 -0.32 3.64 15.52
N ILE A 8 0.16 3.79 16.76
CA ILE A 8 -0.67 4.20 17.90
C ILE A 8 -0.11 5.52 18.45
N GLY A 9 -0.91 6.58 18.37
CA GLY A 9 -0.48 7.92 18.74
C GLY A 9 0.66 8.39 17.85
N ASP A 10 1.84 8.57 18.44
CA ASP A 10 3.09 8.97 17.77
C ASP A 10 4.09 7.82 17.59
N THR A 11 3.72 6.60 18.00
CA THR A 11 4.61 5.44 18.01
C THR A 11 4.27 4.47 16.87
N LEU A 12 5.28 4.18 16.03
CA LEU A 12 5.23 3.13 15.02
C LEU A 12 5.43 1.77 15.68
N LEU A 13 4.46 0.86 15.51
CA LEU A 13 4.49 -0.47 16.12
C LEU A 13 5.05 -1.53 15.17
N GLU A 14 4.57 -1.54 13.93
CA GLU A 14 4.89 -2.59 12.97
C GLU A 14 4.96 -2.05 11.53
N VAL A 15 5.84 -2.66 10.73
CA VAL A 15 5.92 -2.41 9.29
C VAL A 15 5.75 -3.74 8.55
N ASN A 16 4.61 -3.90 7.88
CA ASN A 16 4.22 -5.07 7.13
C ASN A 16 4.61 -4.97 5.66
N VAL A 17 5.58 -5.78 5.22
CA VAL A 17 6.17 -5.70 3.86
C VAL A 17 5.80 -6.87 2.94
N PHE A 18 5.09 -7.89 3.44
CA PHE A 18 4.76 -9.09 2.65
C PHE A 18 3.30 -9.10 2.19
N SER A 19 2.37 -8.90 3.12
CA SER A 19 0.93 -8.86 2.83
C SER A 19 0.23 -7.88 3.78
N PRO A 20 0.34 -6.57 3.54
CA PRO A 20 -0.39 -5.59 4.35
C PRO A 20 -1.91 -5.78 4.17
N GLY A 21 -2.60 -6.00 5.28
CA GLY A 21 -4.05 -6.25 5.32
C GLY A 21 -4.90 -4.97 5.22
N ASN A 22 -6.22 -5.12 5.41
CA ASN A 22 -7.20 -4.03 5.55
C ASN A 22 -7.37 -3.05 4.38
N LEU A 23 -6.79 -3.31 3.20
CA LEU A 23 -6.89 -2.40 2.04
C LEU A 23 -8.34 -2.03 1.68
N PHE A 24 -9.26 -3.02 1.69
CA PHE A 24 -10.67 -2.77 1.42
C PHE A 24 -11.32 -1.86 2.47
N SER A 25 -11.09 -2.13 3.75
CA SER A 25 -11.58 -1.26 4.84
C SER A 25 -11.02 0.16 4.73
N CYS A 26 -9.76 0.31 4.34
CA CYS A 26 -9.17 1.63 4.09
C CYS A 26 -9.87 2.38 2.95
N ILE A 27 -10.28 1.68 1.89
CA ILE A 27 -11.06 2.27 0.79
C ILE A 27 -12.41 2.78 1.32
N GLU A 28 -13.10 1.97 2.13
CA GLU A 28 -14.40 2.36 2.70
C GLU A 28 -14.28 3.55 3.66
N ILE A 29 -13.28 3.54 4.54
CA ILE A 29 -13.07 4.59 5.56
C ILE A 29 -12.59 5.89 4.93
N ALA A 30 -11.64 5.82 3.99
CA ALA A 30 -11.09 7.01 3.34
C ALA A 30 -11.99 7.53 2.22
N GLY A 31 -12.89 6.70 1.66
CA GLY A 31 -13.66 7.02 0.47
C GLY A 31 -12.79 7.18 -0.79
N VAL A 32 -11.58 6.61 -0.79
CA VAL A 32 -10.59 6.71 -1.87
C VAL A 32 -10.32 5.33 -2.43
N ASN A 33 -10.39 5.19 -3.75
CA ASN A 33 -10.04 3.95 -4.44
C ASN A 33 -8.54 3.94 -4.77
N PHE A 34 -7.77 3.09 -4.09
CA PHE A 34 -6.31 2.98 -4.27
C PHE A 34 -5.89 2.03 -5.41
N VAL A 35 -6.84 1.40 -6.10
CA VAL A 35 -6.53 0.33 -7.08
C VAL A 35 -5.72 0.88 -8.25
N ALA A 36 -6.05 2.08 -8.76
CA ALA A 36 -5.39 2.65 -9.92
C ALA A 36 -3.91 2.94 -9.63
N GLU A 37 -3.62 3.54 -8.49
CA GLU A 37 -2.28 3.93 -8.03
C GLU A 37 -1.41 2.71 -7.72
N ILE A 38 -2.00 1.68 -7.12
CA ILE A 38 -1.30 0.40 -6.89
C ILE A 38 -0.94 -0.23 -8.24
N HIS A 39 -1.87 -0.22 -9.21
CA HIS A 39 -1.63 -0.78 -10.54
C HIS A 39 -0.51 -0.03 -11.27
N GLU A 40 -0.56 1.30 -11.30
CA GLU A 40 0.49 2.14 -11.90
C GLU A 40 1.86 1.92 -11.25
N SER A 41 1.90 1.73 -9.92
CA SER A 41 3.16 1.44 -9.22
C SER A 41 3.77 0.09 -9.63
N ILE A 42 2.94 -0.90 -9.98
CA ILE A 42 3.39 -2.20 -10.48
C ILE A 42 3.89 -2.08 -11.92
N GLU A 43 3.12 -1.44 -12.79
CA GLU A 43 3.49 -1.16 -14.19
C GLU A 43 4.87 -0.48 -14.26
N ARG A 44 5.08 0.59 -13.48
CA ARG A 44 6.37 1.31 -13.41
C ARG A 44 7.54 0.40 -13.01
N LYS A 45 7.28 -0.61 -12.16
CA LYS A 45 8.32 -1.56 -11.75
C LYS A 45 8.64 -2.58 -12.84
N LEU A 46 7.69 -2.89 -13.70
CA LEU A 46 7.93 -3.71 -14.88
C LEU A 46 8.79 -2.93 -15.88
N ASP A 47 8.48 -1.65 -16.12
CA ASP A 47 9.28 -0.79 -16.99
C ASP A 47 10.74 -0.75 -16.55
N ILE A 48 11.01 -0.48 -15.26
CA ILE A 48 12.38 -0.44 -14.70
C ILE A 48 13.09 -1.80 -14.80
N ARG A 49 12.36 -2.92 -14.72
CA ARG A 49 12.94 -4.26 -14.83
C ARG A 49 13.36 -4.57 -16.27
N ASP A 50 12.63 -4.03 -17.24
CA ASP A 50 12.79 -4.32 -18.65
C ASP A 50 13.79 -3.35 -19.34
N GLU A 51 14.29 -2.34 -18.61
CA GLU A 51 15.46 -1.48 -18.92
C GLU A 51 16.81 -2.14 -18.60
#